data_AF-A0A8J6CTJ5-F1
#
_entry.id   AF-A0A8J6CTJ5-F1
#
_cell.length_a   1.000
_cell.length_b   1.000
_cell.length_c   1.000
_cell.angle_alpha   90.00
_cell.angle_beta   90.00
_cell.angle_gamma   90.00
#
_symmetry.space_group_name_H-M   'P 1'
#
loop_
_entity.id
_entity.type
_entity.pdbx_description
1 polymer ?
#
loop_
_entity_poly.entity_id
_entity_poly.type
_entity_poly.pdbx_seq_one_letter_code
_entity_poly.pdbx_strand_id
1 'polypeptide(L)'
;MFPKPHCYGLILHRKIGMNMQTKHKKKKVRKHDSKLKCRRWEGELEDIRKEQNSIREGQSQVGEKLEAMEIECEALHEESKLMIERSALTQIRLAVMLNILTVRKEGDYAKAAHFTQLLREIIAKDNMQQQQTLRKN
;
A
#
# COMPACT_ATOMS: atom_id res chain seq x y z
N MET A 1 -8.84 -54.39 68.55
CA MET A 1 -10.08 -53.93 69.22
C MET A 1 -10.86 -53.10 68.20
N PHE A 2 -11.93 -53.66 67.62
CA PHE A 2 -12.69 -52.98 66.57
C PHE A 2 -13.68 -51.98 67.18
N PRO A 3 -13.89 -50.80 66.57
CA PRO A 3 -14.82 -49.80 67.09
C PRO A 3 -16.24 -50.37 67.21
N LYS A 4 -17.00 -49.94 68.23
CA LYS A 4 -18.36 -50.42 68.50
C LYS A 4 -19.34 -50.00 67.38
N PRO A 5 -20.33 -50.84 67.02
CA PRO A 5 -21.24 -50.64 65.87
C PRO A 5 -21.93 -49.27 65.81
N HIS A 6 -22.21 -48.65 66.96
CA HIS A 6 -22.83 -47.32 67.05
C HIS A 6 -21.91 -46.17 66.58
N CYS A 7 -20.59 -46.37 66.53
CA CYS A 7 -19.63 -45.31 66.19
C CYS A 7 -19.37 -45.17 64.67
N TYR A 8 -19.71 -46.16 63.85
CA TYR A 8 -19.44 -46.12 62.41
C TYR A 8 -20.29 -45.07 61.67
N GLY A 9 -21.54 -44.87 62.08
CA GLY A 9 -22.44 -43.86 61.49
C GLY A 9 -21.91 -42.43 61.67
N LEU A 10 -21.48 -42.07 62.87
CA LEU A 10 -20.93 -40.75 63.18
C LEU A 10 -19.63 -40.47 62.42
N ILE A 11 -18.76 -41.48 62.28
CA ILE A 11 -17.52 -41.38 61.51
C ILE A 11 -17.81 -41.16 60.01
N LEU A 12 -18.79 -41.88 59.47
CA LEU A 12 -19.18 -41.75 58.07
C LEU A 12 -19.81 -40.38 57.78
N HIS A 13 -20.72 -39.90 58.63
CA HIS A 13 -21.31 -38.56 58.51
C HIS A 13 -20.23 -37.45 58.58
N ARG A 14 -19.25 -37.56 59.48
CA ARG A 14 -18.12 -36.63 59.55
C ARG A 14 -17.26 -36.65 58.29
N LYS A 15 -16.98 -37.84 57.73
CA LYS A 15 -16.21 -38.00 56.48
C LYS A 15 -16.96 -37.41 55.28
N ILE A 16 -18.27 -37.61 55.19
CA ILE A 16 -19.14 -37.02 54.15
C ILE A 16 -19.15 -35.49 54.27
N GLY A 17 -19.31 -34.94 55.47
CA GLY A 17 -19.27 -33.50 55.73
C GLY A 17 -17.92 -32.86 55.35
N MET A 18 -16.81 -33.49 55.72
CA MET A 18 -15.47 -33.05 55.32
C MET A 18 -15.26 -33.11 53.81
N ASN A 19 -15.78 -34.15 53.13
CA ASN A 19 -15.67 -34.29 51.67
C ASN A 19 -16.56 -33.28 50.91
N MET A 20 -17.71 -32.91 51.48
CA MET A 20 -18.54 -31.82 50.97
C MET A 20 -17.82 -30.47 51.11
N GLN A 21 -17.19 -30.19 52.25
CA GLN A 21 -16.43 -28.96 52.46
C GLN A 21 -15.22 -28.84 51.51
N THR A 22 -14.49 -29.93 51.26
CA THR A 22 -13.38 -29.93 50.29
C THR A 22 -13.87 -29.74 48.86
N LYS A 23 -15.00 -30.33 48.45
CA LYS A 23 -15.63 -30.06 47.14
C LYS A 23 -16.02 -28.59 46.97
N HIS A 24 -16.60 -27.95 47.98
CA HIS A 24 -16.96 -26.53 47.95
C HIS A 24 -15.72 -25.62 47.85
N LYS A 25 -14.66 -25.92 48.61
CA LYS A 25 -13.37 -25.19 48.52
C LYS A 25 -12.76 -25.32 47.12
N LYS A 26 -12.72 -26.52 46.55
CA LYS A 26 -12.24 -26.76 45.16
C LYS A 26 -13.07 -25.99 44.13
N LYS A 27 -14.40 -25.94 44.27
CA LYS A 27 -15.28 -25.18 43.38
C LYS A 27 -15.04 -23.66 43.47
N LYS A 28 -14.80 -23.12 44.68
CA LYS A 28 -14.44 -21.70 44.87
C LYS A 28 -13.08 -21.36 44.24
N VAL A 29 -12.06 -22.20 44.42
CA VAL A 29 -10.73 -22.01 43.82
C VAL A 29 -10.82 -22.03 42.29
N ARG A 30 -11.56 -22.98 41.70
CA ARG A 30 -11.79 -23.03 40.24
C ARG A 30 -12.49 -21.78 39.71
N LYS A 31 -13.49 -21.26 40.43
CA LYS A 31 -14.19 -20.03 40.06
C LYS A 31 -13.25 -18.81 40.12
N HIS A 32 -12.39 -18.74 41.13
CA HIS A 32 -11.38 -17.70 41.25
C HIS A 32 -10.34 -17.77 40.13
N ASP A 33 -9.80 -18.96 39.84
CA ASP A 33 -8.84 -19.18 38.74
C ASP A 33 -9.44 -18.81 37.37
N SER A 34 -10.70 -19.20 37.11
CA SER A 34 -11.42 -18.78 35.91
C SER A 34 -11.58 -17.27 35.81
N LYS A 35 -11.87 -16.57 36.92
CA LYS A 35 -11.99 -15.11 36.94
C LYS A 35 -10.65 -14.41 36.68
N LEU A 36 -9.56 -14.94 37.23
CA LEU A 36 -8.20 -14.42 36.96
C LEU A 36 -7.82 -14.60 35.50
N LYS A 37 -8.14 -15.78 34.91
CA LYS A 37 -7.94 -16.01 33.48
C LYS A 37 -8.71 -14.99 32.66
N CYS A 38 -10.03 -14.83 32.87
CA CYS A 38 -10.82 -13.84 32.14
C CYS A 38 -10.22 -12.44 32.18
N ARG A 39 -9.76 -11.96 33.35
CA ARG A 39 -9.10 -10.65 33.45
C ARG A 39 -7.81 -10.55 32.64
N ARG A 40 -7.02 -11.63 32.58
CA ARG A 40 -5.83 -11.68 31.73
C ARG A 40 -6.21 -11.59 30.26
N TRP A 41 -7.19 -12.38 29.82
CA TRP A 41 -7.70 -12.36 28.43
C TRP A 41 -8.26 -10.98 28.06
N GLU A 42 -8.98 -10.32 28.96
CA GLU A 42 -9.48 -8.96 28.75
C GLU A 42 -8.33 -7.96 28.51
N GLY A 43 -7.23 -8.08 29.28
CA GLY A 43 -6.04 -7.26 29.09
C GLY A 43 -5.34 -7.54 27.76
N GLU A 44 -5.09 -8.81 27.45
CA GLU A 44 -4.47 -9.23 26.18
C GLU A 44 -5.29 -8.79 24.97
N LEU A 45 -6.62 -8.89 25.05
CA LEU A 45 -7.52 -8.46 23.98
C LEU A 45 -7.46 -6.94 23.77
N GLU A 46 -7.38 -6.16 24.84
CA GLU A 46 -7.25 -4.70 24.75
C GLU A 46 -5.92 -4.30 24.13
N ASP A 47 -4.83 -5.00 24.46
CA ASP A 47 -3.52 -4.75 23.86
C ASP A 47 -3.51 -5.10 22.36
N ILE A 48 -4.07 -6.25 21.97
CA ILE A 48 -4.26 -6.62 20.56
C ILE A 48 -5.09 -5.57 19.83
N ARG A 49 -6.14 -5.04 20.45
CA ARG A 49 -7.00 -4.02 19.85
C ARG A 49 -6.23 -2.73 19.57
N LYS A 50 -5.38 -2.29 20.49
CA LYS A 50 -4.52 -1.11 20.31
C LYS A 50 -3.53 -1.33 19.17
N GLU A 51 -2.90 -2.50 19.11
CA GLU A 51 -1.97 -2.84 18.04
C GLU A 51 -2.66 -2.87 16.68
N GLN A 52 -3.84 -3.49 16.58
CA GLN A 52 -4.64 -3.51 15.35
C GLN A 52 -5.06 -2.10 14.90
N ASN A 53 -5.39 -1.20 15.82
CA ASN A 53 -5.69 0.19 15.49
C ASN A 53 -4.44 0.90 14.94
N SER A 54 -3.29 0.72 15.58
CA SER A 54 -2.02 1.29 15.09
C SER A 54 -1.64 0.75 13.71
N ILE A 55 -1.84 -0.54 13.46
CA ILE A 55 -1.59 -1.15 12.14
C ILE A 55 -2.51 -0.52 11.09
N ARG A 56 -3.79 -0.37 11.39
CA ARG A 56 -4.77 0.23 10.47
C ARG A 56 -4.42 1.66 10.12
N GLU A 57 -4.02 2.45 11.12
CA GLU A 57 -3.59 3.83 10.91
C GLU A 57 -2.32 3.89 10.04
N GLY A 58 -1.32 3.05 10.33
CA GLY A 58 -0.11 2.94 9.51
C GLY A 58 -0.43 2.52 8.06
N GLN A 59 -1.35 1.58 7.87
CA GLN A 59 -1.80 1.16 6.54
C GLN A 59 -2.51 2.29 5.79
N SER A 60 -3.36 3.09 6.46
CA SER A 60 -4.01 4.25 5.86
C SER A 60 -2.98 5.27 5.37
N GLN A 61 -2.01 5.62 6.22
CA GLN A 61 -0.95 6.58 5.88
C GLN A 61 -0.08 6.10 4.72
N VAL A 62 0.24 4.80 4.67
CA VAL A 62 0.97 4.21 3.54
C VAL A 62 0.11 4.23 2.28
N GLY A 63 -1.19 3.93 2.38
CA GLY A 63 -2.13 4.00 1.27
C GLY A 63 -2.22 5.39 0.65
N GLU A 64 -2.41 6.43 1.47
CA GLU A 64 -2.46 7.83 1.02
C GLU A 64 -1.16 8.25 0.31
N LYS A 65 0.00 7.82 0.82
CA LYS A 65 1.29 8.09 0.17
C LYS A 65 1.44 7.37 -1.16
N LEU A 66 0.98 6.12 -1.25
CA LEU A 66 1.03 5.36 -2.51
C LEU A 66 0.12 5.99 -3.57
N GLU A 67 -1.07 6.42 -3.20
CA GLU A 67 -1.99 7.11 -4.11
C GLU A 67 -1.37 8.43 -4.62
N ALA A 68 -0.77 9.23 -3.74
CA ALA A 68 -0.06 10.44 -4.14
C ALA A 68 1.13 10.15 -5.09
N MET A 69 1.90 9.08 -4.82
CA MET A 69 2.98 8.64 -5.69
C MET A 69 2.48 8.17 -7.05
N GLU A 70 1.33 7.48 -7.11
CA GLU A 70 0.75 7.00 -8.35
C GLU A 70 0.32 8.16 -9.24
N ILE A 71 -0.34 9.18 -8.67
CA ILE A 71 -0.70 10.42 -9.37
C ILE A 71 0.56 11.13 -9.91
N GLU A 72 1.61 11.24 -9.10
CA GLU A 72 2.87 11.85 -9.54
C GLU A 72 3.53 11.05 -10.67
N CYS A 73 3.56 9.72 -10.56
CA CYS A 73 4.08 8.83 -11.59
C CYS A 73 3.33 8.97 -12.92
N GLU A 74 2.00 9.05 -12.89
CA GLU A 74 1.18 9.26 -14.09
C GLU A 74 1.50 10.60 -14.75
N ALA A 75 1.59 11.68 -13.95
CA ALA A 75 1.96 13.00 -14.46
C ALA A 75 3.36 13.02 -15.10
N LEU A 76 4.35 12.41 -14.43
CA LEU A 76 5.71 12.28 -14.96
C LEU A 76 5.76 11.41 -16.23
N HIS A 77 4.93 10.37 -16.30
CA HIS A 77 4.85 9.52 -17.48
C HIS A 77 4.35 10.30 -18.70
N GLU A 78 3.28 11.07 -18.55
CA GLU A 78 2.74 11.90 -19.64
C GLU A 78 3.71 13.02 -20.04
N GLU A 79 4.37 13.67 -19.08
CA GLU A 79 5.41 14.67 -19.37
C GLU A 79 6.58 14.05 -20.15
N SER A 80 7.06 12.89 -19.71
CA SER A 80 8.15 12.17 -20.37
C SER A 80 7.79 11.76 -21.79
N LYS A 81 6.57 11.29 -22.02
CA LYS A 81 6.06 10.96 -23.35
C LYS A 81 6.08 12.19 -24.27
N LEU A 82 5.59 13.33 -23.80
CA LEU A 82 5.64 14.59 -24.55
C LEU A 82 7.08 15.04 -24.84
N MET A 83 8.00 14.86 -23.88
CA MET A 83 9.40 15.17 -24.07
C MET A 83 10.03 14.27 -25.15
N ILE A 84 9.74 12.97 -25.15
CA ILE A 84 10.22 12.02 -26.16
C ILE A 84 9.72 12.42 -27.56
N GLU A 85 8.42 12.73 -27.69
CA GLU A 85 7.83 13.17 -28.97
C GLU A 85 8.50 14.45 -29.49
N ARG A 86 8.68 15.46 -28.62
CA ARG A 86 9.36 16.72 -28.97
C ARG A 86 10.83 16.51 -29.32
N SER A 87 11.51 15.62 -28.61
CA SER A 87 12.92 15.28 -28.85
C SER A 87 13.08 14.62 -30.23
N ALA A 88 12.25 13.62 -30.54
CA ALA A 88 12.24 12.96 -31.85
C ALA A 88 12.01 13.95 -32.99
N LEU A 89 11.06 14.87 -32.82
CA LEU A 89 10.79 15.91 -33.81
C LEU A 89 11.96 16.87 -34.01
N THR A 90 12.64 17.22 -32.92
CA THR A 90 13.85 18.05 -32.96
C THR A 90 14.98 17.33 -33.70
N GLN A 91 15.17 16.03 -33.47
CA GLN A 91 16.15 15.22 -34.19
C GLN A 91 15.83 15.17 -35.69
N ILE A 92 14.57 14.98 -36.08
CA ILE A 92 14.14 15.01 -37.48
C ILE A 92 14.47 16.36 -38.12
N ARG A 93 14.18 17.48 -37.44
CA ARG A 93 14.51 18.83 -37.93
C ARG A 93 16.01 18.98 -38.18
N LEU A 94 16.83 18.58 -37.22
CA LEU A 94 18.29 18.63 -37.35
C LEU A 94 18.78 17.78 -38.52
N ALA A 95 18.24 16.57 -38.71
CA ALA A 95 18.58 15.72 -39.83
C ALA A 95 18.23 16.37 -41.18
N VAL A 96 17.05 16.99 -41.30
CA VAL A 96 16.66 17.72 -42.52
C VAL A 96 17.56 18.94 -42.74
N MET A 97 17.88 19.70 -41.69
CA MET A 97 18.80 20.84 -41.77
C MET A 97 20.19 20.41 -42.25
N LEU A 98 20.71 19.30 -41.72
CA LEU A 98 21.98 18.73 -42.17
C LEU A 98 21.92 18.32 -43.65
N ASN A 99 20.85 17.66 -44.07
CA ASN A 99 20.65 17.29 -45.48
C ASN A 99 20.66 18.51 -46.40
N ILE A 100 20.03 19.63 -46.01
CA ILE A 100 20.08 20.89 -46.77
C ILE A 100 21.52 21.35 -46.95
N LEU A 101 22.33 21.36 -45.89
CA LEU A 101 23.73 21.77 -45.95
C LEU A 101 24.55 20.83 -46.86
N THR A 102 24.34 19.53 -46.74
CA THR A 102 25.02 18.51 -47.55
C THR A 102 24.72 18.69 -49.04
N VAL A 103 23.44 18.78 -49.44
CA VAL A 103 23.10 18.91 -50.87
C VAL A 103 23.48 20.28 -51.44
N ARG A 104 23.50 21.34 -50.63
CA ARG A 104 24.05 22.64 -51.05
C ARG A 104 25.54 22.56 -51.30
N LYS A 105 26.29 21.86 -50.46
CA LYS A 105 27.72 21.60 -50.65
C LYS A 105 27.97 20.81 -51.94
N GLU A 106 27.09 19.89 -52.29
CA GLU A 106 27.14 19.10 -53.53
C GLU A 106 26.69 19.89 -54.78
N GLY A 107 26.14 21.10 -54.62
CA GLY A 107 25.66 21.94 -55.71
C GLY A 107 24.25 21.64 -56.22
N ASP A 108 23.52 20.73 -55.56
CA ASP A 108 22.13 20.40 -55.92
C ASP A 108 21.13 21.32 -55.20
N TYR A 109 20.91 22.48 -55.80
CA TYR A 109 19.99 23.50 -55.28
C TYR A 109 18.52 23.10 -55.41
N ALA A 110 18.16 22.25 -56.37
CA ALA A 110 16.79 21.77 -56.52
C ALA A 110 16.42 20.89 -55.32
N LYS A 111 17.27 19.93 -54.98
CA LYS A 111 17.11 19.08 -53.80
C LYS A 111 17.21 19.86 -52.49
N ALA A 112 18.07 20.89 -52.43
CA ALA A 112 18.12 21.81 -51.29
C ALA A 112 16.78 22.54 -51.08
N ALA A 113 16.14 22.99 -52.16
CA ALA A 113 14.84 23.66 -52.12
C ALA A 113 13.74 22.69 -51.64
N HIS A 114 13.76 21.44 -52.11
CA HIS A 114 12.84 20.40 -51.62
C HIS A 114 12.98 20.15 -50.12
N PHE A 115 14.19 19.97 -49.60
CA PHE A 115 14.38 19.81 -48.14
C PHE A 115 14.03 21.07 -47.35
N THR A 116 14.26 22.25 -47.91
CA THR A 116 13.84 23.51 -47.28
C THR A 116 12.32 23.59 -47.16
N GLN A 117 11.59 23.18 -48.20
CA GLN A 117 10.13 23.11 -48.17
C GLN A 117 9.64 22.07 -47.15
N LEU A 118 10.25 20.89 -47.12
CA LEU A 118 9.96 19.86 -46.12
C LEU A 118 10.16 20.37 -44.68
N LEU A 119 11.26 21.08 -44.42
CA LEU A 119 11.53 21.65 -43.10
C LEU A 119 10.45 22.67 -42.69
N ARG A 120 9.99 23.51 -43.61
CA ARG A 120 8.90 24.46 -43.36
C ARG A 120 7.61 23.76 -42.98
N GLU A 121 7.27 22.67 -43.67
CA GLU A 121 6.08 21.88 -43.38
C GLU A 121 6.15 21.20 -42.00
N ILE A 122 7.32 20.65 -41.65
CA ILE A 122 7.55 20.06 -40.32
C ILE A 122 7.40 21.11 -39.22
N ILE A 123 7.96 22.31 -39.42
CA ILE A 123 7.84 23.41 -38.45
C ILE A 123 6.39 23.89 -38.33
N ALA A 124 5.68 24.05 -39.45
CA ALA A 124 4.28 24.45 -39.43
C ALA A 124 3.41 23.44 -38.67
N LYS A 125 3.61 22.14 -38.91
CA LYS A 125 2.86 21.08 -38.21
C LYS A 125 3.10 21.08 -36.71
N ASP A 126 4.34 21.18 -36.26
CA ASP A 126 4.68 21.26 -34.83
C ASP A 126 4.04 22.48 -34.16
N ASN A 127 4.15 23.66 -34.78
CA ASN A 127 3.60 24.89 -34.20
C ASN A 127 2.07 24.79 -34.04
N MET A 128 1.38 24.16 -35.00
CA MET A 128 -0.06 23.89 -34.89
C MET A 128 -0.36 22.92 -33.73
N GLN A 129 0.41 21.84 -33.59
CA GLN A 129 0.24 20.87 -32.50
C GLN A 129 0.49 21.53 -31.14
N GLN A 130 1.54 22.32 -30.99
CA GLN A 130 1.84 23.05 -29.75
C GLN A 130 0.74 24.04 -29.37
N GLN A 131 0.18 24.78 -30.34
CA GLN A 131 -0.95 25.68 -30.10
C GLN A 131 -2.22 24.92 -29.69
N GLN A 132 -2.44 23.73 -30.23
CA GLN A 132 -3.57 22.89 -29.83
C GLN A 132 -3.40 22.36 -28.40
N THR A 133 -2.18 21.96 -28.01
CA THR A 133 -1.89 21.52 -26.63
C THR A 133 -2.07 22.68 -25.64
N LEU A 134 -1.59 23.89 -25.96
CA LEU A 134 -1.75 25.08 -25.11
C LEU A 134 -3.20 25.54 -24.94
N ARG A 135 -4.11 25.17 -25.86
CA ARG A 135 -5.55 25.50 -25.79
C ARG A 135 -6.36 24.47 -25.00
N LYS A 136 -5.82 23.27 -24.78
CA LYS A 136 -6.50 22.16 -24.09
C LYS A 136 -6.16 22.08 -22.60
N ASN A 137 -5.10 22.76 -22.18
CA ASN A 137 -4.70 22.95 -20.78
C ASN A 137 -5.25 24.29 -20.28
#